data_AF-A0A832D3D4-F1
#
_entry.id   AF-A0A832D3D4-F1
#
_cell.length_a   1.000
_cell.length_b   1.000
_cell.length_c   1.000
_cell.angle_alpha   90.00
_cell.angle_beta   90.00
_cell.angle_gamma   90.00
#
_symmetry.space_group_name_H-M   'P 1'
#
loop_
_entity.id
_entity.type
_entity.pdbx_description
1 polymer ?
#
loop_
_entity_poly.entity_id
_entity_poly.type
_entity_poly.pdbx_seq_one_letter_code
_entity_poly.pdbx_strand_id
1 'polypeptide(L)'
;MLKRWGELEPSQAFAYVAGEPESLTKVEAIRTIAVSFARSNPPAAAAAALKMPPGRARVEAVSLIAEEWARHSTKDALAWAYSFTNEVLRRTALKSIYFVLVRSDPVQVSRVVTALPHGPIRTALIVNVAENLVALDPDGAIKWAQSLPETEERRLALSIAVESWADFNPTAAFIFVLLTSRMRICLGN
;
A
#
# COMPACT_ATOMS: atom_id res chain seq x y z
N MET A 1 -14.56 14.34 22.79
CA MET A 1 -13.44 15.09 23.41
C MET A 1 -12.08 14.58 22.96
N LEU A 2 -11.83 13.26 23.00
CA LEU A 2 -10.56 12.65 22.57
C LEU A 2 -10.07 13.07 21.17
N LYS A 3 -10.98 13.14 20.18
CA LYS A 3 -10.65 13.62 18.82
C LYS A 3 -10.04 15.04 18.83
N ARG A 4 -10.71 15.99 19.48
CA ARG A 4 -10.27 17.39 19.57
C ARG A 4 -8.97 17.52 20.36
N TRP A 5 -8.76 16.68 21.36
CA TRP A 5 -7.48 16.64 22.08
C TRP A 5 -6.35 16.11 21.19
N GLY A 6 -6.58 15.02 20.44
CA GLY A 6 -5.60 14.48 19.49
C GLY A 6 -5.25 15.42 18.33
N GLU A 7 -6.10 16.39 18.00
CA GLU A 7 -5.82 17.44 17.03
C GLU A 7 -4.89 18.53 17.60
N LEU A 8 -5.05 18.88 18.88
CA LEU A 8 -4.28 19.95 19.54
C LEU A 8 -2.97 19.46 20.15
N GLU A 9 -3.00 18.28 20.75
CA GLU A 9 -1.89 17.68 21.49
C GLU A 9 -1.72 16.19 21.14
N PRO A 10 -1.42 15.87 19.86
CA PRO A 10 -1.40 14.49 19.37
C PRO A 10 -0.45 13.57 20.15
N SER A 11 0.69 14.07 20.60
CA SER A 11 1.66 13.28 21.36
C SER A 11 1.14 12.84 22.72
N GLN A 12 0.48 13.73 23.45
CA GLN A 12 -0.09 13.44 24.76
C GLN A 12 -1.30 12.52 24.64
N ALA A 13 -2.20 12.81 23.69
CA ALA A 13 -3.36 11.97 23.40
C ALA A 13 -2.93 10.55 22.99
N PHE A 14 -1.88 10.42 22.17
CA PHE A 14 -1.36 9.11 21.76
C PHE A 14 -0.80 8.35 22.96
N ALA A 15 0.00 9.00 23.81
CA ALA A 15 0.58 8.37 24.99
C ALA A 15 -0.50 7.87 25.96
N TYR A 16 -1.56 8.64 26.16
CA TYR A 16 -2.71 8.25 26.97
C TYR A 16 -3.39 6.97 26.42
N VAL A 17 -3.79 6.98 25.15
CA VAL A 17 -4.47 5.83 24.53
C VAL A 17 -3.55 4.61 24.43
N ALA A 18 -2.26 4.81 24.20
CA ALA A 18 -1.27 3.75 24.14
C ALA A 18 -1.18 2.95 25.45
N GLY A 19 -1.42 3.59 26.60
CA GLY A 19 -1.40 2.98 27.92
C GLY A 19 -2.68 2.20 28.29
N GLU A 20 -3.78 2.36 27.55
CA GLU A 20 -5.02 1.65 27.83
C GLU A 20 -4.92 0.14 27.49
N PRO A 21 -5.74 -0.73 28.11
CA PRO A 21 -5.83 -2.13 27.71
C PRO A 21 -6.21 -2.33 26.24
N GLU A 22 -5.76 -3.42 25.63
CA GLU A 22 -6.10 -3.76 24.24
C GLU A 22 -7.62 -3.91 24.08
N SER A 23 -8.21 -3.13 23.18
CA SER A 23 -9.65 -3.13 22.91
C SER A 23 -9.91 -2.57 21.50
N LEU A 24 -11.11 -2.81 20.95
CA LEU A 24 -11.52 -2.19 19.69
C LEU A 24 -11.54 -0.66 19.80
N THR A 25 -12.02 -0.14 20.92
CA THR A 25 -12.04 1.31 21.23
C THR A 25 -10.64 1.90 21.17
N LYS A 26 -9.63 1.22 21.72
CA LYS A 26 -8.23 1.64 21.64
C LYS A 26 -7.74 1.71 20.18
N VAL A 27 -8.03 0.69 19.38
CA VAL A 27 -7.65 0.66 17.95
C VAL A 27 -8.28 1.83 17.18
N GLU A 28 -9.56 2.11 17.42
CA GLU A 28 -10.28 3.23 16.79
C GLU A 28 -9.72 4.59 17.20
N ALA A 29 -9.42 4.77 18.49
CA ALA A 29 -8.79 5.98 18.99
C ALA A 29 -7.40 6.20 18.37
N ILE A 30 -6.58 5.14 18.34
CA ILE A 30 -5.26 5.16 17.67
C ILE A 30 -5.38 5.58 16.21
N ARG A 31 -6.41 5.12 15.49
CA ARG A 31 -6.56 5.45 14.06
C ARG A 31 -6.57 6.95 13.79
N THR A 32 -7.28 7.70 14.61
CA THR A 32 -7.39 9.15 14.46
C THR A 32 -6.16 9.89 14.97
N ILE A 33 -5.66 9.49 16.14
CA ILE A 33 -4.56 10.19 16.80
C ILE A 33 -3.22 9.93 16.12
N ALA A 34 -2.97 8.69 15.65
CA ALA A 34 -1.73 8.33 14.98
C ALA A 34 -1.50 9.16 13.71
N VAL A 35 -2.55 9.44 12.94
CA VAL A 35 -2.47 10.28 11.74
C VAL A 35 -2.13 11.72 12.10
N SER A 36 -2.83 12.32 13.08
CA SER A 36 -2.54 13.68 13.57
C SER A 36 -1.11 13.80 14.12
N PHE A 37 -0.66 12.78 14.86
CA PHE A 37 0.70 12.76 15.40
C PHE A 37 1.74 12.61 14.29
N ALA A 38 1.54 11.71 13.33
CA ALA A 38 2.45 11.54 12.22
C ALA A 38 2.53 12.79 11.33
N ARG A 39 1.42 13.53 11.17
CA ARG A 39 1.42 14.82 10.44
C ARG A 39 2.29 15.87 11.10
N SER A 40 2.22 15.97 12.43
CA SER A 40 2.97 16.98 13.18
C SER A 40 4.44 16.59 13.36
N ASN A 41 4.72 15.33 13.67
CA ASN A 41 6.08 14.84 13.88
C ASN A 41 6.17 13.31 13.62
N PRO A 42 6.44 12.89 12.38
CA PRO A 42 6.50 11.47 12.03
C PRO A 42 7.53 10.68 12.84
N PRO A 43 8.78 11.15 13.04
CA PRO A 43 9.77 10.43 13.86
C PRO A 43 9.31 10.23 15.32
N ALA A 44 8.67 11.23 15.94
CA ALA A 44 8.19 11.11 17.31
C ALA A 44 6.99 10.14 17.40
N ALA A 45 6.07 10.19 16.45
CA ALA A 45 4.94 9.26 16.37
C ALA A 45 5.43 7.82 16.21
N ALA A 46 6.39 7.60 15.31
CA ALA A 46 7.03 6.31 15.09
C ALA A 46 7.68 5.76 16.37
N ALA A 47 8.45 6.58 17.09
CA ALA A 47 9.05 6.19 18.36
C ALA A 47 7.99 5.85 19.43
N ALA A 48 6.87 6.57 19.46
CA ALA A 48 5.77 6.29 20.38
C ALA A 48 5.05 4.97 20.07
N ALA A 49 4.79 4.67 18.79
CA ALA A 49 4.16 3.41 18.38
C ALA A 49 5.00 2.18 18.78
N LEU A 50 6.33 2.29 18.76
CA LEU A 50 7.21 1.19 19.15
C LEU A 50 7.24 0.90 20.65
N LYS A 51 6.82 1.86 21.48
CA LYS A 51 6.66 1.68 22.94
C LYS A 51 5.35 0.99 23.30
N MET A 52 4.41 0.87 22.36
CA MET A 52 3.15 0.17 22.61
C MET A 52 3.39 -1.33 22.84
N PRO A 53 2.63 -1.95 23.76
CA PRO A 53 2.59 -3.40 23.88
C PRO A 53 2.28 -4.06 22.53
N PRO A 54 2.79 -5.27 22.25
CA PRO A 54 2.40 -6.04 21.07
C PRO A 54 0.87 -6.23 21.02
N GLY A 55 0.25 -5.90 19.90
CA GLY A 55 -1.21 -5.92 19.75
C GLY A 55 -1.67 -5.32 18.42
N ARG A 56 -2.97 -5.39 18.16
CA ARG A 56 -3.58 -4.83 16.94
C ARG A 56 -3.42 -3.31 16.90
N ALA A 57 -3.60 -2.64 18.05
CA ALA A 57 -3.43 -1.20 18.15
C ALA A 57 -2.04 -0.73 17.71
N ARG A 58 -0.98 -1.48 18.04
CA ARG A 58 0.39 -1.17 17.61
C ARG A 58 0.58 -1.35 16.11
N VAL A 59 0.05 -2.44 15.54
CA VAL A 59 0.13 -2.69 14.09
C VAL A 59 -0.62 -1.60 13.32
N GLU A 60 -1.81 -1.20 13.78
CA GLU A 60 -2.60 -0.10 13.21
C GLU A 60 -1.83 1.22 13.25
N ALA A 61 -1.25 1.59 14.42
CA ALA A 61 -0.44 2.79 14.55
C ALA A 61 0.74 2.80 13.56
N VAL A 62 1.49 1.69 13.48
CA VAL A 62 2.63 1.56 12.56
C VAL A 62 2.20 1.74 11.11
N SER A 63 1.08 1.13 10.70
CA SER A 63 0.54 1.28 9.34
C SER A 63 0.23 2.73 8.99
N LEU A 64 -0.50 3.43 9.86
CA LEU A 64 -0.95 4.80 9.63
C LEU A 64 0.20 5.80 9.66
N ILE A 65 1.15 5.61 10.58
CA ILE A 65 2.35 6.45 10.66
C ILE A 65 3.22 6.25 9.41
N ALA A 66 3.40 5.01 8.95
CA ALA A 66 4.11 4.72 7.70
C ALA A 66 3.48 5.41 6.49
N GLU A 67 2.15 5.35 6.38
CA GLU A 67 1.41 6.00 5.29
C GLU A 67 1.61 7.51 5.33
N GLU A 68 1.38 8.15 6.48
CA GLU A 68 1.48 9.60 6.58
C GLU A 68 2.93 10.09 6.44
N TRP A 69 3.90 9.37 7.00
CA TRP A 69 5.31 9.69 6.82
C TRP A 69 5.73 9.57 5.35
N ALA A 70 5.25 8.56 4.62
CA ALA A 70 5.56 8.41 3.20
C ALA A 70 5.07 9.57 2.34
N ARG A 71 3.96 10.22 2.72
CA ARG A 71 3.43 11.44 2.06
C ARG A 71 4.36 12.64 2.24
N HIS A 72 5.12 12.70 3.34
CA HIS A 72 6.07 13.77 3.63
C HIS A 72 7.49 13.46 3.13
N SER A 73 7.99 12.26 3.42
CA SER A 73 9.31 11.79 3.03
C SER A 73 9.30 10.26 2.91
N THR A 74 9.11 9.78 1.67
CA THR A 74 9.21 8.35 1.38
C THR A 74 10.56 7.77 1.80
N LYS A 75 11.65 8.51 1.58
CA LYS A 75 13.01 8.06 1.91
C LYS A 75 13.13 7.72 3.40
N ASP A 76 12.68 8.61 4.27
CA ASP A 76 12.79 8.42 5.72
C ASP A 76 11.80 7.36 6.22
N ALA A 77 10.59 7.31 5.65
CA ALA A 77 9.62 6.28 5.96
C ALA A 77 10.14 4.87 5.60
N LEU A 78 10.78 4.71 4.43
CA LEU A 78 11.42 3.45 4.03
C LEU A 78 12.57 3.10 4.98
N ALA A 79 13.43 4.05 5.32
CA ALA A 79 14.51 3.82 6.27
C ALA A 79 13.98 3.32 7.64
N TRP A 80 12.89 3.92 8.12
CA TRP A 80 12.22 3.48 9.33
C TRP A 80 11.65 2.06 9.20
N ALA A 81 10.95 1.75 8.11
CA ALA A 81 10.39 0.42 7.88
C ALA A 81 11.49 -0.67 7.80
N TYR A 82 12.62 -0.38 7.15
CA TYR A 82 13.76 -1.29 7.08
C TYR A 82 14.53 -1.45 8.39
N SER A 83 14.35 -0.54 9.36
CA SER A 83 14.96 -0.67 10.70
C SER A 83 14.29 -1.74 11.57
N PHE A 84 13.11 -2.25 11.18
CA PHE A 84 12.39 -3.24 11.97
C PHE A 84 13.01 -4.64 11.86
N THR A 85 13.33 -5.22 13.02
CA THR A 85 13.65 -6.64 13.16
C THR A 85 12.40 -7.52 13.19
N ASN A 86 11.27 -6.97 13.66
CA ASN A 86 9.99 -7.67 13.64
C ASN A 86 9.41 -7.67 12.22
N GLU A 87 9.33 -8.86 11.62
CA GLU A 87 8.90 -9.02 10.23
C GLU A 87 7.48 -8.54 9.96
N VAL A 88 6.57 -8.71 10.92
CA VAL A 88 5.17 -8.27 10.77
C VAL A 88 5.11 -6.76 10.67
N LEU A 89 5.77 -6.04 11.57
CA LEU A 89 5.81 -4.57 11.52
C LEU A 89 6.52 -4.06 10.25
N ARG A 90 7.63 -4.70 9.85
CA ARG A 90 8.35 -4.36 8.62
C ARG A 90 7.44 -4.45 7.41
N ARG A 91 6.75 -5.58 7.25
CA ARG A 91 5.82 -5.79 6.14
C ARG A 91 4.64 -4.82 6.19
N THR A 92 4.07 -4.57 7.36
CA THR A 92 2.98 -3.60 7.53
C THR A 92 3.41 -2.21 7.08
N ALA A 93 4.52 -1.70 7.60
CA ALA A 93 5.01 -0.37 7.24
C ALA A 93 5.35 -0.25 5.75
N LEU A 94 6.08 -1.23 5.20
CA LEU A 94 6.43 -1.24 3.77
C LEU A 94 5.18 -1.25 2.89
N LYS A 95 4.17 -2.07 3.20
CA LYS A 95 2.91 -2.11 2.44
C LYS A 95 2.24 -0.74 2.43
N SER A 96 2.15 -0.06 3.58
CA SER A 96 1.52 1.26 3.68
C SER A 96 2.31 2.35 2.94
N ILE A 97 3.65 2.30 2.99
CA ILE A 97 4.50 3.23 2.25
C ILE A 97 4.33 3.05 0.74
N TYR A 98 4.40 1.81 0.26
CA TYR A 98 4.25 1.52 -1.17
C TYR A 98 2.86 1.85 -1.69
N PHE A 99 1.81 1.69 -0.87
CA PHE A 99 0.46 2.12 -1.24
C PHE A 99 0.38 3.62 -1.54
N VAL A 100 1.08 4.46 -0.76
CA VAL A 100 1.17 5.91 -1.03
C VAL A 100 1.89 6.17 -2.34
N LEU A 101 3.02 5.48 -2.57
CA LEU A 101 3.82 5.66 -3.77
C LEU A 101 3.05 5.31 -5.05
N VAL A 102 2.36 4.17 -5.08
CA VAL A 102 1.59 3.76 -6.25
C VAL A 102 0.49 4.76 -6.56
N ARG A 103 -0.21 5.25 -5.54
CA ARG A 103 -1.28 6.24 -5.76
C ARG A 103 -0.75 7.59 -6.24
N SER A 104 0.49 7.93 -5.90
CA SER A 104 1.12 9.16 -6.33
C SER A 104 1.64 9.07 -7.77
N ASP A 105 2.30 7.98 -8.12
CA ASP A 105 2.87 7.76 -9.46
C ASP A 105 2.95 6.25 -9.78
N PRO A 106 1.84 5.66 -10.28
CA PRO A 106 1.81 4.23 -10.58
C PRO A 106 2.76 3.88 -11.75
N VAL A 107 3.04 4.83 -12.65
CA VAL A 107 3.95 4.64 -13.80
C VAL A 107 5.41 4.56 -13.34
N GLN A 108 5.82 5.37 -12.38
CA GLN A 108 7.15 5.27 -11.80
C GLN A 108 7.31 3.95 -11.03
N VAL A 109 6.32 3.59 -10.20
CA VAL A 109 6.40 2.36 -9.39
C VAL A 109 6.41 1.10 -10.26
N SER A 110 5.67 1.10 -11.36
CA SER A 110 5.65 -0.02 -12.32
C SER A 110 7.02 -0.36 -12.92
N ARG A 111 7.94 0.62 -12.99
CA ARG A 111 9.31 0.44 -13.49
C ARG A 111 10.26 -0.17 -12.47
N VAL A 112 9.98 -0.02 -11.18
CA VAL A 112 10.88 -0.45 -10.09
C VAL A 112 10.37 -1.66 -9.31
N VAL A 113 9.09 -2.00 -9.44
CA VAL A 113 8.47 -3.13 -8.70
C VAL A 113 9.14 -4.47 -8.95
N THR A 114 9.69 -4.70 -10.15
CA THR A 114 10.40 -5.93 -10.51
C THR A 114 11.79 -6.04 -9.89
N ALA A 115 12.36 -4.93 -9.41
CA ALA A 115 13.63 -4.91 -8.68
C ALA A 115 13.46 -5.33 -7.21
N LEU A 116 12.22 -5.38 -6.70
CA LEU A 116 11.96 -5.89 -5.36
C LEU A 116 12.19 -7.41 -5.30
N PRO A 117 12.69 -7.94 -4.18
CA PRO A 117 12.74 -9.38 -3.95
C PRO A 117 11.36 -10.02 -4.10
N HIS A 118 11.33 -11.24 -4.62
CA HIS A 118 10.09 -12.02 -4.67
C HIS A 118 9.53 -12.21 -3.26
N GLY A 119 8.21 -12.05 -3.13
CA GLY A 119 7.52 -12.22 -1.87
C GLY A 119 6.27 -11.36 -1.74
N PRO A 120 5.61 -11.40 -0.57
CA PRO A 120 4.27 -10.83 -0.38
C PRO A 120 4.18 -9.32 -0.66
N ILE A 121 5.27 -8.57 -0.40
CA ILE A 121 5.30 -7.12 -0.64
C ILE A 121 5.29 -6.83 -2.14
N ARG A 122 6.16 -7.50 -2.91
CA ARG A 122 6.21 -7.33 -4.37
C ARG A 122 4.90 -7.75 -5.01
N THR A 123 4.34 -8.90 -4.63
CA THR A 123 3.05 -9.36 -5.15
C THR A 123 1.93 -8.35 -4.86
N ALA A 124 1.84 -7.85 -3.62
CA ALA A 124 0.87 -6.82 -3.28
C ALA A 124 1.09 -5.55 -4.11
N LEU A 125 2.34 -5.16 -4.35
CA LEU A 125 2.66 -3.96 -5.13
C LEU A 125 2.26 -4.10 -6.60
N ILE A 126 2.47 -5.29 -7.19
CA ILE A 126 2.05 -5.60 -8.57
C ILE A 126 0.54 -5.44 -8.73
N VAL A 127 -0.25 -5.96 -7.77
CA VAL A 127 -1.71 -5.80 -7.78
C VAL A 127 -2.09 -4.32 -7.73
N ASN A 128 -1.54 -3.55 -6.77
CA ASN A 128 -1.86 -2.13 -6.63
C ASN A 128 -1.46 -1.33 -7.88
N VAL A 129 -0.29 -1.62 -8.48
CA VAL A 129 0.15 -0.97 -9.72
C VAL A 129 -0.80 -1.30 -10.86
N ALA A 130 -1.21 -2.55 -11.02
CA ALA A 130 -2.16 -2.95 -12.06
C ALA A 130 -3.48 -2.15 -11.96
N GLU A 131 -4.08 -2.12 -10.76
CA GLU A 131 -5.33 -1.40 -10.50
C GLU A 131 -5.21 0.11 -10.78
N ASN A 132 -4.14 0.74 -10.31
CA ASN A 132 -3.96 2.19 -10.47
C ASN A 132 -3.53 2.57 -11.89
N LEU A 133 -2.79 1.72 -12.60
CA LEU A 133 -2.46 1.96 -13.99
C LEU A 133 -3.70 1.84 -14.87
N VAL A 134 -4.59 0.88 -14.64
CA VAL A 134 -5.82 0.76 -15.44
C VAL A 134 -6.68 2.00 -15.34
N ALA A 135 -6.83 2.56 -14.13
CA ALA A 135 -7.58 3.79 -13.93
C ALA A 135 -7.00 4.99 -14.71
N LEU A 136 -5.70 4.97 -15.04
CA LEU A 136 -5.00 6.03 -15.77
C LEU A 136 -4.90 5.77 -17.28
N ASP A 137 -4.46 4.57 -17.65
CA ASP A 137 -4.18 4.10 -19.01
C ASP A 137 -4.36 2.57 -19.08
N PRO A 138 -5.56 2.06 -19.43
CA PRO A 138 -5.82 0.63 -19.54
C PRO A 138 -4.87 -0.11 -20.50
N ASP A 139 -4.57 0.49 -21.65
CA ASP A 139 -3.66 -0.11 -22.64
C ASP A 139 -2.22 -0.19 -22.10
N GLY A 140 -1.78 0.88 -21.43
CA GLY A 140 -0.50 0.93 -20.74
C GLY A 140 -0.39 -0.10 -19.61
N ALA A 141 -1.46 -0.28 -18.82
CA ALA A 141 -1.51 -1.27 -17.75
C ALA A 141 -1.34 -2.70 -18.28
N ILE A 142 -2.05 -3.03 -19.37
CA ILE A 142 -1.91 -4.33 -20.03
C ILE A 142 -0.51 -4.52 -20.59
N LYS A 143 0.06 -3.52 -21.29
CA LYS A 143 1.43 -3.61 -21.82
C LYS A 143 2.46 -3.81 -20.70
N TRP A 144 2.30 -3.07 -19.60
CA TRP A 144 3.15 -3.25 -18.42
C TRP A 144 3.01 -4.66 -17.84
N ALA A 145 1.78 -5.16 -17.63
CA ALA A 145 1.54 -6.51 -17.15
C ALA A 145 2.15 -7.56 -18.09
N GLN A 146 2.03 -7.38 -19.41
CA GLN A 146 2.64 -8.25 -20.42
C GLN A 146 4.18 -8.23 -20.40
N SER A 147 4.79 -7.11 -19.99
CA SER A 147 6.24 -6.94 -19.90
C SER A 147 6.88 -7.61 -18.69
N LEU A 148 6.06 -7.97 -17.68
CA LEU A 148 6.56 -8.72 -16.53
C LEU A 148 7.10 -10.09 -16.98
N PRO A 149 8.12 -10.65 -16.30
CA PRO A 149 8.63 -11.98 -16.60
C PRO A 149 7.53 -13.03 -16.61
N GLU A 150 7.62 -14.03 -17.48
CA GLU A 150 6.61 -15.08 -17.62
C GLU A 150 6.50 -15.96 -16.37
N THR A 151 5.73 -15.46 -15.41
CA THR A 151 5.63 -15.94 -14.03
C THR A 151 4.18 -15.79 -13.57
N GLU A 152 3.88 -16.30 -12.37
CA GLU A 152 2.57 -16.10 -11.75
C GLU A 152 2.25 -14.61 -11.54
N GLU A 153 3.26 -13.78 -11.28
CA GLU A 153 3.10 -12.33 -11.13
C GLU A 153 2.57 -11.66 -12.40
N ARG A 154 3.01 -12.12 -13.59
CA ARG A 154 2.49 -11.64 -14.88
C ARG A 154 1.03 -12.01 -15.06
N ARG A 155 0.66 -13.25 -14.75
CA ARG A 155 -0.73 -13.72 -14.88
C ARG A 155 -1.64 -12.93 -13.95
N LEU A 156 -1.21 -12.75 -12.71
CA LEU A 156 -1.91 -11.95 -11.71
C LEU A 156 -2.08 -10.50 -12.16
N ALA A 157 -1.02 -9.85 -12.64
CA ALA A 157 -1.11 -8.48 -13.13
C ALA A 157 -2.08 -8.36 -14.32
N LEU A 158 -2.07 -9.33 -15.24
CA LEU A 158 -2.97 -9.37 -16.38
C LEU A 158 -4.43 -9.59 -15.97
N SER A 159 -4.69 -10.52 -15.05
CA SER A 159 -6.06 -10.78 -14.58
C SER A 159 -6.63 -9.54 -13.91
N ILE A 160 -5.88 -8.95 -12.97
CA ILE A 160 -6.29 -7.72 -12.27
C ILE A 160 -6.49 -6.57 -13.25
N ALA A 161 -5.59 -6.40 -14.23
CA ALA A 161 -5.74 -5.32 -15.20
C ALA A 161 -6.98 -5.48 -16.09
N VAL A 162 -7.27 -6.71 -16.54
CA VAL A 162 -8.46 -6.99 -17.38
C VAL A 162 -9.74 -6.86 -16.56
N GLU A 163 -9.76 -7.41 -15.33
CA GLU A 163 -10.91 -7.30 -14.41
C GLU A 163 -11.21 -5.85 -14.07
N SER A 164 -10.19 -5.09 -13.64
CA SER A 164 -10.35 -3.67 -13.34
C SER A 164 -10.79 -2.87 -14.57
N TRP A 165 -10.29 -3.19 -15.76
CA TRP A 165 -10.73 -2.50 -16.98
C TRP A 165 -12.19 -2.82 -17.30
N ALA A 166 -12.62 -4.06 -17.09
CA ALA A 166 -14.01 -4.47 -17.31
C ALA A 166 -14.99 -3.74 -16.36
N ASP A 167 -14.56 -3.42 -15.13
CA ASP A 167 -15.36 -2.65 -14.17
C ASP A 167 -15.62 -1.20 -14.65
N PHE A 168 -14.64 -0.58 -15.31
CA PHE A 168 -14.78 0.81 -15.81
C PHE A 168 -15.36 0.89 -17.24
N ASN A 169 -15.00 -0.07 -18.11
CA ASN A 169 -15.43 -0.10 -19.50
C ASN A 169 -15.53 -1.55 -20.02
N PRO A 170 -16.66 -2.23 -19.74
CA PRO A 170 -16.82 -3.66 -20.04
C PRO A 170 -16.75 -3.95 -21.54
N THR A 171 -17.27 -3.05 -22.39
CA THR A 171 -17.25 -3.22 -23.85
C THR A 171 -15.83 -3.20 -24.40
N ALA A 172 -15.00 -2.22 -23.97
CA ALA A 172 -13.63 -2.12 -24.43
C ALA A 172 -12.78 -3.31 -23.95
N ALA A 173 -12.92 -3.70 -22.69
CA ALA A 173 -12.24 -4.87 -22.13
C ALA A 173 -12.63 -6.17 -22.88
N PHE A 174 -13.91 -6.34 -23.19
CA PHE A 174 -14.40 -7.50 -23.95
C PHE A 174 -13.82 -7.55 -25.38
N ILE A 175 -13.81 -6.42 -26.10
CA ILE A 175 -13.22 -6.33 -27.44
C ILE A 175 -11.72 -6.70 -27.39
N PHE A 176 -10.99 -6.21 -26.40
CA PHE A 176 -9.58 -6.53 -26.20
C PHE A 176 -9.34 -8.04 -26.00
N VAL A 177 -10.12 -8.69 -25.13
CA VAL A 177 -10.02 -10.13 -24.88
C VAL A 177 -10.33 -10.94 -26.14
N LEU A 178 -11.31 -10.54 -26.95
CA LEU A 178 -11.64 -11.22 -28.20
C LEU A 178 -10.50 -11.12 -29.23
N LEU A 179 -9.92 -9.92 -29.40
CA LEU A 179 -8.83 -9.69 -30.35
C LEU A 179 -7.56 -10.47 -29.95
N THR A 180 -7.23 -10.47 -28.66
CA THR A 180 -6.05 -11.20 -28.15
C THR A 180 -6.23 -12.73 -28.18
N SER A 181 -7.44 -13.23 -27.92
CA SER A 181 -7.75 -14.66 -28.03
C SER A 181 -7.68 -15.14 -29.48
N ARG A 182 -8.20 -14.35 -30.43
CA ARG A 182 -8.09 -14.65 -31.86
C ARG A 182 -6.64 -14.63 -32.34
N MET A 183 -5.82 -13.69 -31.89
CA MET A 183 -4.39 -13.66 -32.23
C MET A 183 -3.63 -14.88 -31.68
N ARG A 184 -3.96 -15.38 -30.48
CA ARG A 184 -3.36 -16.63 -29.96
C ARG A 184 -3.75 -17.85 -30.79
N ILE A 185 -5.01 -17.93 -31.25
CA ILE A 185 -5.49 -19.02 -32.12
C ILE A 185 -4.82 -18.95 -33.50
N CYS A 186 -4.50 -17.76 -34.01
CA CYS A 186 -3.80 -17.61 -35.30
C CYS A 186 -2.28 -17.81 -35.23
N LEU A 187 -1.66 -17.73 -34.04
CA LEU A 187 -0.21 -17.82 -33.85
C LEU A 187 0.26 -19.09 -33.14
N GLY A 188 -0.65 -19.94 -32.65
CA GLY A 188 -0.33 -21.23 -32.04
C GLY A 188 -1.22 -22.34 -32.57
N ASN A 189 -0.63 -23.18 -33.45
CA ASN A 189 -1.15 -24.44 -34.01
C ASN A 189 -2.57 -24.42 -34.59
#